data_AF-A0AAV1HNM4-F1
#
_entry.id   AF-A0AAV1HNM4-F1
#
_cell.length_a   1.000
_cell.length_b   1.000
_cell.length_c   1.000
_cell.angle_alpha   90.00
_cell.angle_beta   90.00
_cell.angle_gamma   90.00
#
_symmetry.space_group_name_H-M   'P 1'
#
loop_
_entity.id
_entity.type
_entity.pdbx_description
1 polymer ?
#
loop_
_entity_poly.entity_id
_entity_poly.type
_entity_poly.pdbx_seq_one_letter_code
_entity_poly.pdbx_strand_id
1 'polypeptide(L)'
;MKHRKYILDTRPPVVVFFSIVNASAHVQSPASYPADRAAEFKQTPVFSIRLSSCVHMTHVFVYGTLKRGQPNNYRMFKSSNGKAELLASACTTEKYPLIIATKHNIPFLLNLPGQGHRVRGEIYKVDDKMLAFLDDFESCPSMYQRTVVKLEVEEWLGVEEKERLAVGSITEAFVYSTTAYQPDWPSLSSYADYDAYGDHGLEYETRESRERRDSVEEED
;
A
#
# COMPACT_ATOMS: atom_id res chain seq x y z
N MET A 1 40.17 18.63 -36.90
CA MET A 1 39.34 18.18 -35.77
C MET A 1 38.62 16.91 -36.18
N LYS A 2 38.96 15.76 -35.59
CA LYS A 2 38.48 14.43 -36.00
C LYS A 2 37.07 14.20 -35.44
N HIS A 3 36.08 14.03 -36.32
CA HIS A 3 34.75 13.51 -35.97
C HIS A 3 34.78 11.98 -36.02
N ARG A 4 34.52 11.31 -34.89
CA ARG A 4 34.28 9.86 -34.83
C ARG A 4 32.80 9.63 -34.53
N LYS A 5 32.12 9.04 -35.52
CA LYS A 5 30.78 8.46 -35.42
C LYS A 5 30.84 7.24 -34.49
N TYR A 6 29.90 7.12 -33.56
CA TYR A 6 29.60 5.87 -32.86
C TYR A 6 28.22 5.40 -33.33
N ILE A 7 28.23 4.28 -34.05
CA ILE A 7 27.10 3.37 -34.30
C ILE A 7 27.36 2.18 -33.37
N LEU A 8 26.28 1.55 -32.89
CA LEU A 8 26.11 0.18 -32.33
C LEU A 8 25.05 0.29 -31.22
N ASP A 9 24.07 -0.58 -31.00
CA ASP A 9 23.63 -1.84 -31.61
C ASP A 9 22.24 -2.07 -30.98
N THR A 10 21.17 -2.15 -31.76
CA THR A 10 19.81 -2.39 -31.25
C THR A 10 19.40 -3.81 -31.60
N ARG A 11 19.54 -4.74 -30.64
CA ARG A 11 18.90 -6.05 -30.70
C ARG A 11 17.75 -6.13 -29.69
N PRO A 12 16.54 -6.54 -30.11
CA PRO A 12 15.43 -6.77 -29.18
C PRO A 12 15.57 -8.13 -28.46
N PRO A 13 15.02 -8.28 -27.24
CA PRO A 13 15.08 -9.53 -26.51
C PRO A 13 14.11 -10.58 -27.05
N VAL A 14 14.56 -11.83 -26.94
CA VAL A 14 13.90 -13.06 -27.39
C VAL A 14 12.70 -13.39 -26.50
N VAL A 15 11.53 -13.56 -27.11
CA VAL A 15 10.30 -14.02 -26.44
C VAL A 15 10.28 -15.54 -26.43
N VAL A 16 10.27 -16.13 -25.23
CA VAL A 16 10.17 -17.59 -25.03
C VAL A 16 8.69 -17.99 -24.98
N PHE A 17 8.22 -18.68 -26.01
CA PHE A 17 6.88 -19.29 -26.06
C PHE A 17 6.89 -20.62 -25.29
N PHE A 18 6.09 -20.73 -24.22
CA PHE A 18 5.74 -22.02 -23.64
C PHE A 18 4.59 -22.64 -24.45
N SER A 19 4.87 -23.78 -25.07
CA SER A 19 3.88 -24.59 -25.80
C SER A 19 3.01 -25.37 -24.82
N ILE A 20 1.69 -25.17 -24.88
CA ILE A 20 0.69 -26.00 -24.21
C ILE A 20 0.47 -27.23 -25.10
N VAL A 21 0.80 -28.41 -24.58
CA VAL A 21 0.54 -29.69 -25.25
C VAL A 21 -0.90 -30.09 -24.91
N ASN A 22 -1.79 -30.04 -25.89
CA ASN A 22 -3.17 -30.52 -25.79
C ASN A 22 -3.21 -31.98 -26.23
N ALA A 23 -3.48 -32.91 -25.31
CA ALA A 23 -3.63 -34.32 -25.62
C ALA A 23 -5.09 -34.61 -26.05
N SER A 24 -5.26 -34.90 -27.34
CA SER A 24 -6.52 -35.32 -27.96
C SER A 24 -6.75 -36.82 -27.72
N ALA A 25 -7.84 -37.18 -27.06
CA ALA A 25 -8.25 -38.58 -26.91
C ALA A 25 -9.21 -38.98 -28.03
N HIS A 26 -8.79 -39.97 -28.82
CA HIS A 26 -9.54 -40.58 -29.91
C HIS A 26 -10.68 -41.44 -29.35
N VAL A 27 -11.90 -41.19 -29.82
CA VAL A 27 -13.07 -42.06 -29.59
C VAL A 27 -13.02 -43.23 -30.55
N GLN A 28 -13.08 -44.46 -30.04
CA GLN A 28 -13.46 -45.67 -30.77
C GLN A 28 -14.37 -46.54 -29.89
N SER A 29 -15.41 -47.10 -30.51
CA SER A 29 -16.45 -47.97 -29.93
C SER A 29 -16.49 -49.29 -30.74
N PRO A 30 -17.22 -50.34 -30.35
CA PRO A 30 -16.86 -51.32 -29.32
C PRO A 30 -16.83 -52.77 -29.87
N ALA A 31 -16.15 -53.70 -29.17
CA ALA A 31 -16.26 -55.13 -29.43
C ALA A 31 -16.38 -55.95 -28.12
N SER A 32 -17.64 -56.32 -27.83
CA SER A 32 -18.19 -57.57 -27.26
C SER A 32 -17.44 -58.50 -26.26
N TYR A 33 -18.17 -58.78 -25.16
CA TYR A 33 -18.20 -59.94 -24.21
C TYR A 33 -17.20 -60.04 -23.03
N PRO A 34 -17.54 -60.73 -21.92
CA PRO A 34 -18.84 -60.92 -21.25
C PRO A 34 -18.81 -60.54 -19.74
N ALA A 35 -19.99 -60.57 -19.13
CA ALA A 35 -20.27 -60.30 -17.72
C ALA A 35 -19.62 -61.33 -16.78
N ASP A 36 -18.84 -60.87 -15.80
CA ASP A 36 -19.01 -61.21 -14.37
C ASP A 36 -17.90 -60.57 -13.52
N ARG A 37 -18.27 -59.57 -12.72
CA ARG A 37 -17.76 -59.26 -11.36
C ARG A 37 -18.11 -57.81 -11.03
N ALA A 38 -18.95 -57.65 -10.01
CA ALA A 38 -19.16 -56.37 -9.35
C ALA A 38 -17.84 -55.89 -8.73
N ALA A 39 -17.19 -54.92 -9.39
CA ALA A 39 -16.10 -54.15 -8.83
C ALA A 39 -16.68 -52.82 -8.32
N GLU A 40 -16.62 -52.68 -7.00
CA GLU A 40 -17.03 -51.54 -6.19
C GLU A 40 -16.39 -50.22 -6.70
N PHE A 41 -17.20 -49.34 -7.30
CA PHE A 41 -16.78 -48.03 -7.78
C PHE A 41 -16.58 -47.09 -6.58
N LYS A 42 -15.39 -47.10 -5.99
CA LYS A 42 -15.02 -46.15 -4.94
C LYS A 42 -14.85 -44.77 -5.57
N GLN A 43 -15.83 -43.92 -5.29
CA GLN A 43 -15.85 -42.50 -5.65
C GLN A 43 -14.55 -41.84 -5.17
N THR A 44 -13.67 -41.49 -6.11
CA THR A 44 -12.45 -40.75 -5.79
C THR A 44 -12.84 -39.39 -5.27
N PRO A 45 -12.44 -38.98 -4.05
CA PRO A 45 -12.71 -37.63 -3.58
C PRO A 45 -11.94 -36.67 -4.48
N VAL A 46 -12.67 -35.76 -5.12
CA VAL A 46 -12.10 -34.57 -5.73
C VAL A 46 -11.43 -33.82 -4.59
N PHE A 47 -10.10 -33.87 -4.52
CA PHE A 47 -9.34 -33.06 -3.58
C PHE A 47 -9.61 -31.61 -3.95
N SER A 48 -10.48 -30.96 -3.16
CA SER A 48 -10.63 -29.51 -3.19
C SER A 48 -9.28 -28.94 -2.75
N ILE A 49 -8.48 -28.51 -3.72
CA ILE A 49 -7.27 -27.75 -3.45
C ILE A 49 -7.77 -26.44 -2.84
N ARG A 50 -7.75 -26.34 -1.51
CA ARG A 50 -7.73 -25.03 -0.86
C ARG A 50 -6.46 -24.36 -1.37
N LEU A 51 -6.60 -23.46 -2.35
CA LEU A 51 -5.59 -22.44 -2.56
C LEU A 51 -5.46 -21.71 -1.23
N SER A 52 -4.40 -22.03 -0.49
CA SER A 52 -3.92 -21.17 0.58
C SER A 52 -3.71 -19.82 -0.08
N SER A 53 -4.61 -18.87 0.17
CA SER A 53 -4.41 -17.49 -0.25
C SER A 53 -3.08 -17.05 0.38
N CYS A 54 -2.03 -16.94 -0.44
CA CYS A 54 -0.83 -16.26 -0.01
C CYS A 54 -1.26 -14.81 0.20
N VAL A 55 -1.32 -14.39 1.46
CA VAL A 55 -1.66 -13.01 1.80
C VAL A 55 -0.46 -12.18 1.36
N HIS A 56 -0.64 -11.33 0.35
CA HIS A 56 0.38 -10.36 0.00
C HIS A 56 0.46 -9.33 1.12
N MET A 57 1.68 -9.11 1.58
CA MET A 57 1.98 -8.14 2.62
C MET A 57 2.75 -7.00 1.99
N THR A 58 2.29 -5.79 2.25
CA THR A 58 2.75 -4.57 1.61
C THR A 58 3.27 -3.60 2.67
N HIS A 59 4.39 -2.91 2.39
CA HIS A 59 4.86 -1.83 3.27
C HIS A 59 4.17 -0.52 2.94
N VAL A 60 3.62 0.13 3.96
CA VAL A 60 3.01 1.45 3.90
C VAL A 60 3.67 2.35 4.92
N PHE A 61 4.06 3.54 4.50
CA PHE A 61 4.59 4.60 5.34
C PHE A 61 3.50 5.61 5.66
N VAL A 62 3.27 5.81 6.96
CA VAL A 62 2.31 6.78 7.48
C VAL A 62 3.06 7.92 8.18
N TYR A 63 2.70 9.16 7.85
CA TYR A 63 3.31 10.38 8.38
C TYR A 63 2.32 11.25 9.17
N GLY A 64 1.02 11.01 9.00
CA GLY A 64 -0.04 11.87 9.52
C GLY A 64 -0.87 11.22 10.63
N THR A 65 -2.19 11.37 10.52
CA THR A 65 -3.15 10.96 11.56
C THR A 65 -3.20 9.45 11.86
N LEU A 66 -2.60 8.62 11.02
CA LEU A 66 -2.52 7.16 11.19
C LEU A 66 -1.32 6.70 12.03
N LYS A 67 -0.33 7.55 12.33
CA LYS A 67 0.82 7.21 13.19
C LYS A 67 0.37 6.85 14.61
N ARG A 68 1.17 6.09 15.36
CA ARG A 68 0.92 5.80 16.78
C ARG A 68 0.72 7.09 17.58
N GLY A 69 -0.28 7.08 18.46
CA GLY A 69 -0.65 8.25 19.27
C GLY A 69 -1.45 9.31 18.52
N GLN A 70 -1.71 9.13 17.22
CA GLN A 70 -2.50 10.07 16.42
C GLN A 70 -3.98 9.65 16.30
N PRO A 71 -4.90 10.60 15.97
CA PRO A 71 -6.34 10.40 16.11
C PRO A 71 -6.94 9.22 15.34
N ASN A 72 -6.37 8.83 14.19
CA ASN A 72 -6.91 7.76 13.34
C ASN A 72 -6.16 6.41 13.51
N ASN A 73 -5.15 6.33 14.37
CA ASN A 73 -4.33 5.12 14.52
C ASN A 73 -5.13 3.87 14.89
N TYR A 74 -6.21 4.04 15.66
CA TYR A 74 -7.09 2.94 16.06
C TYR A 74 -7.66 2.16 14.85
N ARG A 75 -7.76 2.79 13.66
CA ARG A 75 -8.25 2.17 12.43
C ARG A 75 -7.28 1.13 11.85
N MET A 76 -5.98 1.26 12.14
CA MET A 76 -4.94 0.30 11.73
C MET A 76 -5.08 -1.05 12.42
N PHE A 77 -5.78 -1.10 13.56
CA PHE A 77 -5.87 -2.29 14.42
C PHE A 77 -7.30 -2.86 14.54
N LYS A 78 -8.26 -2.31 13.78
CA LYS A 78 -9.59 -2.91 13.67
C LYS A 78 -9.52 -4.16 12.79
N SER A 79 -9.88 -5.32 13.35
CA SER A 79 -9.91 -6.60 12.62
C SER A 79 -10.84 -6.58 11.39
N SER A 80 -11.86 -5.73 11.39
CA SER A 80 -12.74 -5.51 10.24
C SER A 80 -12.00 -4.92 9.03
N ASN A 81 -10.92 -4.18 9.25
CA ASN A 81 -10.21 -3.43 8.20
C ASN A 81 -9.09 -4.24 7.55
N GLY A 82 -8.58 -5.28 8.22
CA GLY A 82 -7.44 -6.08 7.77
C GLY A 82 -6.38 -6.19 8.85
N LYS A 83 -5.16 -6.54 8.47
CA LYS A 83 -4.01 -6.65 9.36
C LYS A 83 -3.01 -5.53 9.08
N ALA A 84 -2.52 -4.90 10.14
CA ALA A 84 -1.37 -4.00 10.10
C ALA A 84 -0.41 -4.34 11.25
N GLU A 85 0.88 -4.35 10.96
CA GLU A 85 1.96 -4.55 11.92
C GLU A 85 2.95 -3.40 11.81
N LEU A 86 3.27 -2.75 12.93
CA LEU A 86 4.29 -1.71 12.98
C LEU A 86 5.67 -2.37 12.84
N LEU A 87 6.46 -1.93 11.87
CA LEU A 87 7.81 -2.46 11.63
C LEU A 87 8.90 -1.53 12.13
N ALA A 88 8.81 -0.23 11.84
CA ALA A 88 9.91 0.70 12.09
C ALA A 88 9.44 2.15 12.13
N SER A 89 10.19 3.01 12.82
CA SER A 89 10.19 4.44 12.52
C SER A 89 11.15 4.71 11.36
N ALA A 90 10.79 5.66 10.51
CA ALA A 90 11.57 5.98 9.33
C ALA A 90 11.40 7.44 8.93
N CYS A 91 12.32 7.91 8.10
CA CYS A 91 12.30 9.25 7.54
C CYS A 91 12.45 9.21 6.03
N THR A 92 11.72 10.04 5.28
CA THR A 92 11.88 10.12 3.82
C THR A 92 13.31 10.48 3.45
N THR A 93 13.85 9.84 2.42
CA THR A 93 15.21 10.16 1.92
C THR A 93 15.21 11.51 1.19
N GLU A 94 14.19 11.77 0.38
CA GLU A 94 13.92 13.07 -0.23
C GLU A 94 13.12 13.98 0.71
N LYS A 95 13.18 15.28 0.44
CA LYS A 95 12.35 16.26 1.14
C LYS A 95 10.97 16.35 0.47
N TYR A 96 9.93 16.53 1.28
CA TYR A 96 8.58 16.83 0.83
C TYR A 96 7.96 17.95 1.69
N PRO A 97 7.06 18.78 1.11
CA PRO A 97 6.19 19.64 1.89
C PRO A 97 5.11 18.79 2.57
N LEU A 98 5.26 18.55 3.87
CA LEU A 98 4.18 18.09 4.73
C LEU A 98 3.55 19.32 5.37
N ILE A 99 2.30 19.61 5.03
CA ILE A 99 1.58 20.80 5.47
C ILE A 99 0.33 20.41 6.27
N ILE A 100 -0.20 21.35 7.05
CA ILE A 100 -1.52 21.22 7.68
C ILE A 100 -2.46 22.19 6.96
N ALA A 101 -3.57 21.69 6.41
CA ALA A 101 -4.47 22.50 5.59
C ALA A 101 -5.95 22.15 5.81
N THR A 102 -6.82 22.91 5.14
CA THR A 102 -8.30 22.86 5.24
C THR A 102 -8.84 23.34 6.60
N LYS A 103 -10.16 23.57 6.67
CA LYS A 103 -10.86 23.91 7.92
C LYS A 103 -10.77 22.83 9.00
N HIS A 104 -10.32 21.63 8.64
CA HIS A 104 -10.24 20.46 9.52
C HIS A 104 -8.81 20.09 9.94
N ASN A 105 -7.82 20.93 9.60
CA ASN A 105 -6.41 20.73 9.97
C ASN A 105 -5.86 19.35 9.57
N ILE A 106 -6.13 18.95 8.32
CA ILE A 106 -5.69 17.67 7.78
C ILE A 106 -4.22 17.79 7.35
N PRO A 107 -3.35 16.83 7.71
CA PRO A 107 -1.98 16.80 7.21
C PRO A 107 -1.95 16.30 5.76
N PHE A 108 -1.29 17.04 4.86
CA PHE A 108 -1.08 16.65 3.47
C PHE A 108 0.41 16.57 3.15
N LEU A 109 0.84 15.45 2.59
CA LEU A 109 2.14 15.34 1.94
C LEU A 109 2.01 15.70 0.46
N LEU A 110 2.51 16.87 0.07
CA LEU A 110 2.49 17.30 -1.32
C LEU A 110 3.55 16.51 -2.10
N ASN A 111 3.17 16.00 -3.27
CA ASN A 111 4.10 15.28 -4.15
C ASN A 111 5.01 16.26 -4.92
N LEU A 112 5.85 16.96 -4.16
CA LEU A 112 6.81 17.96 -4.60
C LEU A 112 8.20 17.57 -4.05
N PRO A 113 8.81 16.49 -4.60
CA PRO A 113 10.10 16.01 -4.11
C PRO A 113 11.18 17.10 -4.20
N GLY A 114 12.02 17.16 -3.17
CA GLY A 114 13.11 18.14 -3.03
C GLY A 114 12.71 19.42 -2.27
N GLN A 115 11.44 19.62 -1.95
CA GLN A 115 10.94 20.80 -1.21
C GLN A 115 10.57 20.44 0.24
N GLY A 116 10.50 21.42 1.14
CA GLY A 116 10.12 21.19 2.54
C GLY A 116 11.19 20.45 3.36
N HIS A 117 10.80 19.37 4.05
CA HIS A 117 11.66 18.63 4.99
C HIS A 117 11.71 17.15 4.65
N ARG A 118 12.72 16.45 5.20
CA ARG A 118 12.63 15.00 5.31
C ARG A 118 11.55 14.69 6.36
N VAL A 119 10.54 13.93 5.97
CA VAL A 119 9.34 13.71 6.78
C VAL A 119 9.50 12.43 7.60
N ARG A 120 9.30 12.53 8.91
CA ARG A 120 9.31 11.40 9.85
C ARG A 120 7.95 10.71 9.87
N GLY A 121 7.98 9.40 10.08
CA GLY A 121 6.79 8.59 10.16
C GLY A 121 7.10 7.15 10.53
N GLU A 122 6.14 6.27 10.25
CA GLU A 122 6.17 4.88 10.65
C GLU A 122 5.91 3.97 9.44
N ILE A 123 6.68 2.88 9.33
CA ILE A 123 6.48 1.84 8.34
C ILE A 123 5.63 0.75 8.97
N TYR A 124 4.51 0.45 8.31
CA TYR A 124 3.63 -0.66 8.63
C TYR A 124 3.68 -1.71 7.53
N LYS A 125 3.61 -2.98 7.93
CA LYS A 125 3.31 -4.12 7.05
C LYS A 125 1.82 -4.40 7.09
N VAL A 126 1.16 -4.34 5.95
CA VAL A 126 -0.30 -4.48 5.84
C VAL A 126 -0.70 -5.58 4.87
N ASP A 127 -1.81 -6.26 5.13
CA ASP A 127 -2.41 -7.17 4.14
C ASP A 127 -3.19 -6.42 3.06
N ASP A 128 -3.53 -7.11 1.96
CA ASP A 128 -4.29 -6.52 0.85
C ASP A 128 -5.63 -5.92 1.29
N LYS A 129 -6.26 -6.50 2.33
CA LYS A 129 -7.52 -5.99 2.88
C LYS A 129 -7.33 -4.64 3.55
N MET A 130 -6.31 -4.52 4.40
CA MET A 130 -5.93 -3.25 5.03
C MET A 130 -5.49 -2.22 4.00
N LEU A 131 -4.74 -2.63 2.97
CA LEU A 131 -4.32 -1.74 1.89
C LEU A 131 -5.53 -1.16 1.13
N ALA A 132 -6.53 -1.99 0.81
CA ALA A 132 -7.77 -1.54 0.17
C ALA A 132 -8.56 -0.59 1.09
N PHE A 133 -8.66 -0.91 2.39
CA PHE A 133 -9.28 -0.02 3.37
C PHE A 133 -8.58 1.35 3.43
N LEU A 134 -7.25 1.38 3.40
CA LEU A 134 -6.48 2.62 3.44
C LEU A 134 -6.69 3.43 2.16
N ASP A 135 -6.77 2.79 0.99
CA ASP A 135 -7.07 3.47 -0.27
C ASP A 135 -8.45 4.14 -0.25
N ASP A 136 -9.47 3.45 0.25
CA ASP A 136 -10.82 4.00 0.42
C ASP A 136 -10.84 5.11 1.48
N PHE A 137 -10.16 4.87 2.62
CA PHE A 137 -10.06 5.82 3.71
C PHE A 137 -9.41 7.11 3.23
N GLU A 138 -8.30 7.07 2.50
CA GLU A 138 -7.62 8.25 1.98
C GLU A 138 -8.25 8.80 0.69
N SER A 139 -9.44 8.31 0.31
CA SER A 139 -10.19 8.76 -0.87
C SER A 139 -9.36 8.73 -2.15
N CYS A 140 -8.54 7.69 -2.31
CA CYS A 140 -7.70 7.45 -3.47
C CYS A 140 -8.56 7.10 -4.71
N PRO A 141 -8.23 7.59 -5.92
CA PRO A 141 -7.10 8.45 -6.27
C PRO A 141 -7.44 9.95 -6.22
N SER A 142 -8.60 10.34 -5.69
CA SER A 142 -9.11 11.71 -5.78
C SER A 142 -8.40 12.70 -4.85
N MET A 143 -8.42 12.46 -3.54
CA MET A 143 -7.81 13.35 -2.53
C MET A 143 -6.31 13.08 -2.39
N TYR A 144 -5.96 11.80 -2.23
CA TYR A 144 -4.59 11.31 -2.23
C TYR A 144 -4.38 10.33 -3.37
N GLN A 145 -3.11 10.09 -3.69
CA GLN A 145 -2.64 9.07 -4.59
C GLN A 145 -1.65 8.19 -3.83
N ARG A 146 -1.79 6.87 -3.96
CA ARG A 146 -0.83 5.92 -3.42
C ARG A 146 0.41 5.89 -4.33
N THR A 147 1.52 6.37 -3.81
CA THR A 147 2.81 6.51 -4.51
C THR A 147 3.90 5.75 -3.75
N VAL A 148 5.06 5.48 -4.36
CA VAL A 148 6.19 4.81 -3.69
C VAL A 148 7.24 5.84 -3.32
N VAL A 149 7.78 5.74 -2.11
CA VAL A 149 8.89 6.58 -1.62
C VAL A 149 10.00 5.75 -1.02
N LYS A 150 11.22 6.31 -1.07
CA LYS A 150 12.41 5.75 -0.41
C LYS A 150 12.55 6.32 0.99
N LEU A 151 12.74 5.43 1.95
CA LEU A 151 12.77 5.74 3.38
C LEU A 151 14.08 5.26 3.98
N GLU A 152 14.69 6.09 4.80
CA GLU A 152 15.78 5.71 5.69
C GLU A 152 15.19 5.23 7.01
N VAL A 153 15.53 4.01 7.43
CA VAL A 153 15.03 3.39 8.66
C VAL A 153 15.74 3.99 9.86
N GLU A 154 15.01 4.55 10.81
CA GLU A 154 15.57 5.19 12.01
C GLU A 154 15.61 4.23 13.21
N GLU A 155 14.52 3.49 13.45
CA GLU A 155 14.42 2.52 14.55
C GLU A 155 13.59 1.32 14.14
N TRP A 156 14.04 0.12 14.50
CA TRP A 156 13.23 -1.10 14.36
C TRP A 156 12.28 -1.24 15.54
N LEU A 157 10.99 -1.37 15.26
CA LEU A 157 9.90 -1.44 16.24
C LEU A 157 9.06 -2.74 16.13
N GLY A 158 9.33 -3.56 15.11
CA GLY A 158 8.62 -4.81 14.86
C GLY A 158 9.00 -5.94 15.82
N VAL A 159 8.13 -6.94 15.91
CA VAL A 159 8.34 -8.10 16.80
C VAL A 159 9.08 -9.25 16.12
N GLU A 160 9.00 -9.36 14.80
CA GLU A 160 9.61 -10.45 14.04
C GLU A 160 11.03 -10.12 13.52
N GLU A 161 12.07 -10.69 14.14
CA GLU A 161 13.47 -10.46 13.74
C GLU A 161 13.81 -10.93 12.31
N LYS A 162 13.04 -11.86 11.73
CA LYS A 162 13.31 -12.39 10.38
C LYS A 162 13.12 -11.36 9.27
N GLU A 163 12.31 -10.34 9.52
CA GLU A 163 11.99 -9.27 8.57
C GLU A 163 12.58 -7.92 9.01
N ARG A 164 13.54 -7.96 9.94
CA ARG A 164 14.13 -6.77 10.52
C ARG A 164 14.76 -5.88 9.46
N LEU A 165 14.26 -4.66 9.37
CA LEU A 165 14.88 -3.59 8.62
C LEU A 165 16.07 -3.05 9.41
N ALA A 166 17.25 -3.02 8.79
CA ALA A 166 18.45 -2.52 9.42
C ALA A 166 18.38 -0.99 9.59
N VAL A 167 18.75 -0.48 10.76
CA VAL A 167 18.83 0.97 11.01
C VAL A 167 19.85 1.60 10.05
N GLY A 168 19.48 2.73 9.43
CA GLY A 168 20.24 3.41 8.38
C GLY A 168 20.13 2.77 6.99
N SER A 169 19.44 1.64 6.84
CA SER A 169 19.15 1.09 5.51
C SER A 169 18.06 1.89 4.80
N ILE A 170 18.08 1.82 3.46
CA ILE A 170 17.05 2.41 2.60
C ILE A 170 16.08 1.31 2.20
N THR A 171 14.79 1.56 2.37
CA THR A 171 13.70 0.69 1.92
C THR A 171 12.66 1.48 1.13
N GLU A 172 11.79 0.77 0.41
CA GLU A 172 10.67 1.36 -0.31
C GLU A 172 9.35 0.98 0.36
N ALA A 173 8.43 1.94 0.44
CA ALA A 173 7.08 1.72 0.91
C ALA A 173 6.10 2.61 0.16
N PHE A 174 4.82 2.21 0.16
CA PHE A 174 3.76 3.09 -0.33
C PHE A 174 3.51 4.24 0.65
N VAL A 175 3.16 5.40 0.12
CA VAL A 175 2.72 6.56 0.89
C VAL A 175 1.54 7.21 0.17
N TYR A 176 0.63 7.79 0.95
CA TYR A 176 -0.46 8.62 0.44
C TYR A 176 0.04 10.06 0.29
N SER A 177 0.39 10.45 -0.93
CA SER A 177 0.78 11.83 -1.27
C SER A 177 -0.29 12.46 -2.15
N THR A 178 -0.27 13.78 -2.34
CA THR A 178 -1.27 14.44 -3.19
C THR A 178 -0.62 15.36 -4.23
N THR A 179 -1.19 15.32 -5.43
CA THR A 179 -1.00 16.28 -6.51
C THR A 179 -2.22 17.19 -6.70
N ALA A 180 -3.30 16.93 -5.95
CA ALA A 180 -4.57 17.63 -6.02
C ALA A 180 -4.69 18.65 -4.87
N TYR A 181 -3.86 19.70 -4.91
CA TYR A 181 -3.79 20.74 -3.88
C TYR A 181 -4.08 22.14 -4.44
N GLN A 182 -4.44 23.08 -3.56
CA GLN A 182 -4.67 24.47 -3.94
C GLN A 182 -3.35 25.17 -4.29
N PRO A 183 -3.34 26.18 -5.18
CA PRO A 183 -2.10 26.83 -5.63
C PRO A 183 -1.25 27.48 -4.52
N ASP A 184 -1.88 27.87 -3.41
CA ASP A 184 -1.25 28.49 -2.25
C ASP A 184 -0.67 27.48 -1.25
N TRP A 185 -1.08 26.21 -1.29
CA TRP A 185 -0.61 25.18 -0.36
C TRP A 185 0.90 24.97 -0.31
N PRO A 186 1.64 24.99 -1.44
CA PRO A 186 3.11 24.90 -1.40
C PRO A 186 3.81 26.02 -0.62
N SER A 187 3.11 27.13 -0.35
CA SER A 187 3.63 28.25 0.44
C SER A 187 3.30 28.18 1.94
N LEU A 188 2.48 27.22 2.36
CA LEU A 188 2.18 26.99 3.78
C LEU A 188 3.39 26.44 4.53
N SER A 189 3.37 26.60 5.85
CA SER A 189 4.39 26.04 6.73
C SER A 189 4.52 24.54 6.54
N SER A 190 5.74 24.08 6.26
CA SER A 190 6.08 22.67 6.16
C SER A 190 6.60 22.13 7.49
N TYR A 191 6.26 20.89 7.80
CA TYR A 191 6.63 20.20 9.03
C TYR A 191 7.52 19.00 8.72
N ALA A 192 8.50 18.72 9.58
CA ALA A 192 9.30 17.51 9.49
C ALA A 192 8.62 16.31 10.16
N ASP A 193 7.72 16.57 11.10
CA ASP A 193 6.97 15.56 11.84
C ASP A 193 5.61 16.14 12.22
N TYR A 194 4.53 15.43 11.90
CA TYR A 194 3.17 15.86 12.22
C TYR A 194 2.73 15.34 13.57
N ASP A 195 2.09 16.20 14.36
CA ASP A 195 1.40 15.82 15.59
C ASP A 195 0.10 16.60 15.70
N ALA A 196 -1.06 15.92 15.73
CA ALA A 196 -2.36 16.57 15.91
C ALA A 196 -2.44 17.41 17.20
N TYR A 197 -1.61 17.10 18.19
CA TYR A 197 -1.55 17.75 19.50
C TYR A 197 -0.30 18.65 19.64
N GLY A 198 0.32 19.00 18.52
CA GLY A 198 1.53 19.80 18.47
C GLY A 198 1.33 21.27 18.87
N ASP A 199 2.46 21.95 19.05
CA ASP A 199 2.53 23.37 19.46
C ASP A 199 2.01 24.37 18.41
N HIS A 200 1.72 23.91 17.19
CA HIS A 200 1.07 24.72 16.15
C HIS A 200 -0.38 25.09 16.47
N GLY A 201 -1.04 24.43 17.43
CA GLY A 201 -2.41 24.76 17.87
C GLY A 201 -3.50 24.49 16.82
N LEU A 202 -3.17 23.69 15.79
CA LEU A 202 -4.09 23.30 14.70
C LEU A 202 -4.57 21.87 14.93
N GLU A 203 -5.44 21.68 15.91
CA GLU A 203 -5.93 20.34 16.27
C GLU A 203 -6.77 19.73 15.15
N TYR A 204 -6.53 18.44 14.85
CA TYR A 204 -7.22 17.72 13.79
C TYR A 204 -8.70 17.47 14.14
N GLU A 205 -9.60 17.83 13.21
CA GLU A 205 -11.01 17.50 13.35
C GLU A 205 -11.31 16.11 12.75
N THR A 206 -11.78 15.17 13.56
CA THR A 206 -12.09 13.79 13.13
C THR A 206 -13.26 13.71 12.15
N ARG A 207 -13.29 12.70 11.29
CA ARG A 207 -14.37 12.52 10.29
C ARG A 207 -15.74 12.39 10.95
N GLU A 208 -15.81 11.66 12.05
CA GLU A 208 -17.03 11.44 12.83
C GLU A 208 -17.56 12.73 13.45
N SER A 209 -16.71 13.72 13.70
CA SER A 209 -17.13 15.04 14.20
C SER A 209 -17.65 15.94 13.09
N ARG A 210 -17.13 15.78 11.86
CA ARG A 210 -17.62 16.49 10.67
C ARG A 210 -19.02 16.01 10.29
N GLU A 211 -19.20 14.70 10.19
CA GLU A 211 -20.49 14.07 9.86
C GLU A 211 -21.60 14.45 10.86
N ARG A 212 -21.27 14.52 12.17
CA ARG A 212 -22.22 14.95 13.20
C ARG A 212 -22.63 16.42 13.10
N ARG A 213 -21.80 17.27 12.51
CA ARG A 213 -22.11 18.69 12.32
C ARG A 213 -23.04 18.86 11.13
N ASP A 214 -22.71 18.22 10.02
CA ASP A 214 -23.52 18.28 8.81
C ASP A 214 -24.94 17.70 9.05
N SER A 215 -25.08 16.67 9.89
CA SER A 215 -26.41 16.15 10.27
C SER A 215 -27.25 17.09 11.13
N VAL A 216 -26.62 18.03 11.86
CA VAL A 216 -27.35 19.01 12.69
C VAL A 216 -27.74 20.23 11.86
N GLU A 217 -26.93 20.62 10.88
CA GLU A 217 -27.21 21.76 9.98
C GLU A 217 -28.29 21.47 8.92
N GLU A 218 -28.62 20.20 8.64
CA GLU A 218 -29.71 19.82 7.72
C GLU A 218 -31.11 19.73 8.39
N GLU A 219 -31.20 19.81 9.72
CA GLU A 219 -32.48 19.74 10.46
C GLU A 219 -33.07 21.12 10.84
N ASP A 220 -32.36 22.22 10.57
CA ASP A 220 -32.77 23.62 10.82
C ASP A 220 -33.18 24.36 9.54
#